data_AF-A0A534AKK8-F1
#
_entry.id   AF-A0A534AKK8-F1
#
_cell.length_a   1.000
_cell.length_b   1.000
_cell.length_c   1.000
_cell.angle_alpha   90.00
_cell.angle_beta   90.00
_cell.angle_gamma   90.00
#
_symmetry.space_group_name_H-M   'P 1'
#
loop_
_entity.id
_entity.type
_entity.pdbx_description
1 polymer ?
#
loop_
_entity_poly.entity_id
_entity_poly.type
_entity_poly.pdbx_seq_one_letter_code
_entity_poly.pdbx_strand_id
1 'polypeptide(L)'
;MSNPPDSHAEPAARVLRLKRGEERRLAAGHVWVFSNEIDTGSTPLTAFAPGVLAQVRTQRDAFVGYACVNPHALICARILSRDPAQPVNRALLERRLATALALRRRLGAAPHYRWVFGESDQLPGLVLDRYGDVIVGQIATAGMEALREEVAAAVRAVLAPAVLYWKNDSAARELEHLPRVAAAAFGAVPANIEVTEGALSFTAPLAEGQKTGWFYDQSANRARLARYVPAGARVLDVCSYVGAWAVTALRHGAARAHCVDASQAALEFAQLNAARNGTAVQVLRADAFEALKSLAEQGERFDLVILDPPAFIKRKKDIPETRYLKAFFCRVTREVG
;
A
#
# COMPACT_ATOMS: atom_id res chain seq x y z
N MET A 1 30.74 -25.64 42.92
CA MET A 1 30.64 -24.66 41.81
C MET A 1 30.21 -25.45 40.58
N SER A 2 28.91 -25.44 40.31
CA SER A 2 28.30 -26.21 39.22
C SER A 2 27.73 -25.19 38.25
N ASN A 3 28.28 -25.10 37.04
CA ASN A 3 27.70 -24.27 35.99
C ASN A 3 26.31 -24.80 35.64
N PRO A 4 25.29 -23.94 35.49
CA PRO A 4 24.02 -24.38 34.93
C PRO A 4 24.21 -24.69 33.43
N PRO A 5 23.44 -25.63 32.87
CA PRO A 5 23.50 -25.93 31.45
C PRO A 5 22.89 -24.78 30.64
N ASP A 6 23.62 -24.30 29.64
CA ASP A 6 23.10 -23.41 28.60
C ASP A 6 21.93 -24.08 27.88
N SER A 7 20.70 -23.68 28.22
CA SER A 7 19.47 -24.14 27.58
C SER A 7 18.99 -23.14 26.52
N HIS A 8 19.77 -22.98 25.46
CA HIS A 8 19.30 -22.34 24.21
C HIS A 8 19.59 -23.28 23.03
N ALA A 9 19.03 -24.49 23.07
CA ALA A 9 18.90 -25.29 21.86
C ALA A 9 17.88 -24.59 20.95
N GLU A 10 18.36 -24.01 19.84
CA GLU A 10 17.48 -23.53 18.77
C GLU A 10 16.54 -24.67 18.36
N PRO A 11 15.20 -24.48 18.37
CA PRO A 11 14.30 -25.51 17.89
C PRO A 11 14.66 -25.82 16.43
N ALA A 12 14.96 -27.10 16.15
CA ALA A 12 15.30 -27.55 14.80
C ALA A 12 14.32 -26.94 13.79
N ALA A 13 14.85 -26.13 12.87
CA ALA A 13 14.02 -25.31 12.00
C ALA A 13 13.06 -26.20 11.21
N ARG A 14 11.74 -25.94 11.35
CA ARG A 14 10.70 -26.71 10.65
C ARG A 14 10.98 -26.68 9.14
N VAL A 15 10.87 -27.80 8.46
CA VAL A 15 11.15 -27.90 7.01
C VAL A 15 9.84 -27.98 6.24
N LEU A 16 9.66 -27.13 5.24
CA LEU A 16 8.59 -27.17 4.25
C LEU A 16 9.15 -27.69 2.92
N ARG A 17 8.74 -28.89 2.51
CA ARG A 17 9.30 -29.56 1.32
C ARG A 17 8.49 -29.30 0.07
N LEU A 18 9.18 -28.90 -1.01
CA LEU A 18 8.59 -28.71 -2.34
C LEU A 18 8.45 -30.05 -3.07
N LYS A 19 7.43 -30.14 -3.93
CA LYS A 19 7.34 -31.18 -4.96
C LYS A 19 8.50 -31.05 -5.94
N ARG A 20 8.77 -32.14 -6.67
CA ARG A 20 9.82 -32.20 -7.68
C ARG A 20 9.65 -31.13 -8.75
N GLY A 21 10.62 -30.22 -8.89
CA GLY A 21 10.69 -29.26 -9.98
C GLY A 21 10.00 -27.92 -9.72
N GLU A 22 9.30 -27.77 -8.60
CA GLU A 22 8.59 -26.52 -8.23
C GLU A 22 9.54 -25.42 -7.73
N GLU A 23 10.83 -25.73 -7.54
CA GLU A 23 11.84 -24.76 -7.11
C GLU A 23 12.25 -23.76 -8.20
N ARG A 24 11.94 -24.03 -9.48
CA ARG A 24 12.46 -23.25 -10.63
C ARG A 24 12.11 -21.76 -10.55
N ARG A 25 10.84 -21.45 -10.28
CA ARG A 25 10.34 -20.07 -10.16
C ARG A 25 10.95 -19.36 -8.93
N LEU A 26 11.16 -20.10 -7.85
CA LEU A 26 11.77 -19.59 -6.63
C LEU A 26 13.26 -19.29 -6.84
N ALA A 27 13.96 -20.15 -7.57
CA ALA A 27 15.36 -19.93 -7.96
C ALA A 27 15.53 -18.71 -8.88
N ALA A 28 14.53 -18.43 -9.73
CA ALA A 28 14.48 -17.23 -10.55
C ALA A 28 14.14 -15.94 -9.76
N GLY A 29 14.00 -16.02 -8.43
CA GLY A 29 13.85 -14.87 -7.55
C GLY A 29 12.44 -14.66 -6.99
N HIS A 30 11.44 -15.41 -7.44
CA HIS A 30 10.07 -15.27 -6.93
C HIS A 30 9.97 -15.70 -5.46
N VAL A 31 9.22 -14.94 -4.65
CA VAL A 31 9.18 -15.12 -3.19
C VAL A 31 7.99 -15.92 -2.66
N TRP A 32 6.90 -16.03 -3.43
CA TRP A 32 5.73 -16.84 -3.03
C TRP A 32 5.89 -18.32 -3.32
N VAL A 33 5.45 -19.16 -2.39
CA VAL A 33 5.30 -20.60 -2.55
C VAL A 33 3.82 -20.93 -2.45
N PHE A 34 3.28 -21.60 -3.47
CA PHE A 34 1.86 -21.93 -3.53
C PHE A 34 1.57 -23.28 -2.88
N SER A 35 0.38 -23.45 -2.29
CA SER A 35 0.01 -24.66 -1.55
C SER A 35 0.07 -25.93 -2.40
N ASN A 36 -0.21 -25.83 -3.70
CA ASN A 36 -0.13 -26.94 -4.66
C ASN A 36 1.31 -27.35 -5.02
N GLU A 37 2.32 -26.52 -4.69
CA GLU A 37 3.75 -26.79 -4.92
C GLU A 37 4.39 -27.59 -3.76
N ILE A 38 3.68 -27.76 -2.65
CA ILE A 38 4.18 -28.45 -1.45
C ILE A 38 3.96 -29.96 -1.53
N ASP A 39 4.99 -30.73 -1.18
CA ASP A 39 4.86 -32.17 -0.95
C ASP A 39 4.21 -32.42 0.41
N THR A 40 2.87 -32.43 0.43
CA THR A 40 2.09 -32.65 1.65
C THR A 40 2.19 -34.07 2.20
N GLY A 41 2.70 -35.03 1.41
CA GLY A 41 3.00 -36.38 1.89
C GLY A 41 4.26 -36.41 2.75
N SER A 42 5.28 -35.65 2.38
CA SER A 42 6.50 -35.49 3.20
C SER A 42 6.32 -34.46 4.32
N THR A 43 5.59 -33.37 4.06
CA THR A 43 5.40 -32.29 5.03
C THR A 43 3.99 -31.74 4.95
N PRO A 44 3.04 -32.25 5.76
CA PRO A 44 1.68 -31.74 5.79
C PRO A 44 1.63 -30.26 6.18
N LEU A 45 0.95 -29.44 5.37
CA LEU A 45 0.77 -28.00 5.68
C LEU A 45 0.06 -27.79 7.02
N THR A 46 -0.83 -28.69 7.41
CA THR A 46 -1.55 -28.66 8.69
C THR A 46 -0.64 -28.79 9.92
N ALA A 47 0.63 -29.19 9.76
CA ALA A 47 1.61 -29.22 10.84
C ALA A 47 2.19 -27.83 11.19
N PHE A 48 1.86 -26.79 10.42
CA PHE A 48 2.35 -25.43 10.62
C PHE A 48 1.26 -24.54 11.22
N ALA A 49 1.64 -23.74 12.21
CA ALA A 49 0.80 -22.64 12.66
C ALA A 49 0.94 -21.45 11.68
N PRO A 50 -0.13 -20.66 11.44
CA PRO A 50 -0.02 -19.44 10.66
C PRO A 50 1.07 -18.50 11.18
N GLY A 51 1.93 -18.03 10.28
CA GLY A 51 3.03 -17.11 10.54
C GLY A 51 4.34 -17.76 10.96
N VAL A 52 4.38 -19.07 11.24
CA VAL A 52 5.60 -19.74 11.71
C VAL A 52 6.70 -19.71 10.65
N LEU A 53 7.95 -19.51 11.10
CA LEU A 53 9.12 -19.59 10.24
C LEU A 53 9.50 -21.04 9.94
N ALA A 54 9.82 -21.33 8.68
CA ALA A 54 10.27 -22.63 8.21
C ALA A 54 11.41 -22.49 7.17
N GLN A 55 12.21 -23.53 7.01
CA GLN A 55 13.11 -23.69 5.87
C GLN A 55 12.35 -24.32 4.71
N VAL A 56 12.32 -23.65 3.57
CA VAL A 56 11.87 -24.23 2.31
C VAL A 56 13.01 -25.04 1.73
N ARG A 57 12.75 -26.33 1.46
CA ARG A 57 13.72 -27.24 0.85
C ARG A 57 13.13 -27.92 -0.38
N THR A 58 13.98 -28.24 -1.35
CA THR A 58 13.57 -29.03 -2.52
C THR A 58 13.26 -30.48 -2.13
N GLN A 59 12.71 -31.25 -3.05
CA GLN A 59 12.55 -32.70 -2.88
C GLN A 59 13.88 -33.40 -2.53
N ARG A 60 15.01 -32.91 -3.07
CA ARG A 60 16.36 -33.45 -2.83
C ARG A 60 17.07 -32.79 -1.63
N ASP A 61 16.30 -32.15 -0.75
CA ASP A 61 16.77 -31.51 0.48
C ASP A 61 17.72 -30.31 0.31
N ALA A 62 17.82 -29.76 -0.91
CA ALA A 62 18.56 -28.52 -1.13
C ALA A 62 17.82 -27.32 -0.51
N PHE A 63 18.55 -26.43 0.16
CA PHE A 63 17.99 -25.22 0.76
C PHE A 63 17.52 -24.21 -0.31
N VAL A 64 16.31 -23.68 -0.14
CA VAL A 64 15.72 -22.66 -1.03
C VAL A 64 15.62 -21.31 -0.32
N GLY A 65 15.26 -21.32 0.97
CA GLY A 65 15.15 -20.10 1.76
C GLY A 65 14.41 -20.29 3.07
N TYR A 66 14.48 -19.29 3.94
CA TYR A 66 13.62 -19.15 5.10
C TYR A 66 12.32 -18.45 4.69
N ALA A 67 11.17 -18.98 5.10
CA ALA A 67 9.86 -18.45 4.75
C ALA A 67 8.89 -18.52 5.94
N CYS A 68 8.00 -17.53 6.05
CA CYS A 68 6.85 -17.66 6.94
C CYS A 68 5.73 -18.43 6.24
N VAL A 69 5.14 -19.37 6.95
CA VAL A 69 4.11 -20.29 6.43
C VAL A 69 2.72 -19.86 6.93
N ASN A 70 1.73 -19.86 6.04
CA ASN A 70 0.31 -19.82 6.38
C ASN A 70 -0.41 -21.00 5.70
N PRO A 71 -0.81 -22.04 6.44
CA PRO A 71 -1.37 -23.26 5.85
C PRO A 71 -2.75 -23.06 5.21
N HIS A 72 -3.44 -21.96 5.51
CA HIS A 72 -4.79 -21.68 5.02
C HIS A 72 -4.82 -20.85 3.74
N ALA A 73 -3.67 -20.31 3.32
CA ALA A 73 -3.57 -19.44 2.16
C ALA A 73 -3.13 -20.21 0.89
N LEU A 74 -3.63 -19.80 -0.28
CA LEU A 74 -3.13 -20.28 -1.57
C LEU A 74 -1.62 -19.97 -1.72
N ILE A 75 -1.21 -18.76 -1.32
CA ILE A 75 0.19 -18.41 -1.11
C ILE A 75 0.57 -18.90 0.29
N CYS A 76 0.88 -20.19 0.40
CA CYS A 76 1.06 -20.84 1.69
C CYS A 76 2.40 -20.51 2.37
N ALA A 77 3.38 -20.00 1.65
CA ALA A 77 4.61 -19.48 2.25
C ALA A 77 5.18 -18.31 1.46
N ARG A 78 5.87 -17.39 2.16
CA ARG A 78 6.57 -16.26 1.55
C ARG A 78 8.01 -16.22 2.03
N ILE A 79 8.95 -16.34 1.09
CA ILE A 79 10.38 -16.35 1.35
C ILE A 79 10.84 -14.98 1.85
N LEU A 80 11.47 -15.00 3.01
CA LEU A 80 12.06 -13.87 3.70
C LEU A 80 13.58 -13.93 3.70
N SER A 81 14.25 -15.05 3.47
CA SER A 81 15.71 -15.04 3.27
C SER A 81 16.12 -16.19 2.38
N ARG A 82 17.15 -15.98 1.57
CA ARG A 82 17.71 -17.01 0.67
C ARG A 82 19.13 -17.40 1.07
N ASP A 83 19.66 -16.76 2.09
CA ASP A 83 21.00 -17.03 2.59
C ASP A 83 20.88 -17.95 3.82
N PRO A 84 21.40 -19.19 3.77
CA PRO A 84 21.33 -20.12 4.89
C PRO A 84 22.04 -19.58 6.14
N ALA A 85 23.03 -18.70 5.99
CA ALA A 85 23.76 -18.06 7.09
C ALA A 85 23.03 -16.84 7.68
N GLN A 86 21.90 -16.43 7.09
CA GLN A 86 21.11 -15.28 7.54
C GLN A 86 19.65 -15.70 7.78
N PRO A 87 19.36 -16.33 8.93
CA PRO A 87 17.98 -16.58 9.34
C PRO A 87 17.22 -15.26 9.52
N VAL A 88 15.89 -15.35 9.52
CA VAL A 88 15.03 -14.19 9.70
C VAL A 88 15.11 -13.72 11.15
N ASN A 89 15.68 -12.55 11.36
CA ASN A 89 15.80 -11.89 12.66
C ASN A 89 15.72 -10.37 12.50
N ARG A 90 15.83 -9.66 13.62
CA ARG A 90 15.80 -8.19 13.66
C ARG A 90 16.84 -7.53 12.75
N ALA A 91 18.08 -8.04 12.74
CA ALA A 91 19.16 -7.48 11.93
C ALA A 91 18.86 -7.56 10.43
N LEU A 92 18.23 -8.64 9.97
CA LEU A 92 17.76 -8.76 8.59
C LEU A 92 16.68 -7.71 8.26
N LEU A 93 15.72 -7.50 9.17
CA LEU A 93 14.65 -6.51 8.99
C LEU A 93 15.23 -5.09 8.94
N GLU A 94 16.12 -4.72 9.87
CA GLU A 94 16.80 -3.43 9.89
C GLU A 94 17.56 -3.18 8.60
N ARG A 95 18.32 -4.18 8.11
CA ARG A 95 19.05 -4.05 6.84
C ARG A 95 18.12 -3.80 5.66
N ARG A 96 16.98 -4.50 5.59
CA ARG A 96 16.02 -4.32 4.48
C ARG A 96 15.33 -2.97 4.53
N LEU A 97 14.91 -2.54 5.71
CA LEU A 97 14.35 -1.21 5.93
C LEU A 97 15.36 -0.12 5.53
N ALA A 98 16.63 -0.27 5.91
CA ALA A 98 17.70 0.64 5.53
C ALA A 98 17.94 0.67 4.02
N THR A 99 17.95 -0.49 3.35
CA THR A 99 18.04 -0.58 1.88
C THR A 99 16.87 0.11 1.20
N ALA A 100 15.64 -0.15 1.65
CA ALA A 100 14.44 0.49 1.14
C ALA A 100 14.49 2.01 1.34
N LEU A 101 14.99 2.48 2.50
CA LEU A 101 15.17 3.90 2.81
C LEU A 101 16.19 4.55 1.87
N ALA A 102 17.34 3.90 1.67
CA ALA A 102 18.40 4.37 0.79
C ALA A 102 17.90 4.50 -0.66
N LEU A 103 17.08 3.56 -1.13
CA LEU A 103 16.45 3.65 -2.45
C LEU A 103 15.57 4.90 -2.57
N ARG A 104 14.70 5.19 -1.59
CA ARG A 104 13.82 6.38 -1.66
C ARG A 104 14.62 7.68 -1.59
N ARG A 105 15.68 7.72 -0.77
CA ARG A 105 16.61 8.86 -0.73
C ARG A 105 17.28 9.09 -2.08
N ARG A 106 17.74 8.02 -2.74
CA ARG A 106 18.36 8.10 -4.09
C ARG A 106 17.38 8.63 -5.15
N LEU A 107 16.09 8.34 -5.01
CA LEU A 107 15.04 8.87 -5.89
C LEU A 107 14.64 10.31 -5.57
N GLY A 108 15.32 10.98 -4.63
CA GLY A 108 15.06 12.38 -4.27
C GLY A 108 13.78 12.59 -3.47
N ALA A 109 13.26 11.54 -2.81
CA ALA A 109 12.02 11.66 -2.07
C ALA A 109 12.20 12.51 -0.79
N ALA A 110 11.49 13.65 -0.72
CA ALA A 110 11.20 14.35 0.54
C ALA A 110 10.50 13.39 1.51
N PRO A 111 10.41 13.61 2.83
CA PRO A 111 9.89 12.62 3.80
C PRO A 111 8.37 12.32 3.71
N HIS A 112 7.79 12.30 2.51
CA HIS A 112 6.42 11.93 2.18
C HIS A 112 6.43 10.91 1.03
N TYR A 113 6.44 9.62 1.35
CA TYR A 113 6.50 8.53 0.36
C TYR A 113 6.11 7.19 0.95
N ARG A 114 5.85 6.22 0.06
CA ARG A 114 5.87 4.80 0.41
C ARG A 114 7.29 4.31 0.66
N TRP A 115 7.63 4.08 1.92
CA TRP A 115 8.94 3.60 2.34
C TRP A 115 9.12 2.12 2.03
N VAL A 116 8.12 1.28 2.35
CA VAL A 116 8.17 -0.16 2.09
C VAL A 116 6.95 -0.57 1.30
N PHE A 117 7.14 -1.37 0.25
CA PHE A 117 6.09 -1.90 -0.61
C PHE A 117 6.21 -3.42 -0.77
N GLY A 118 5.98 -4.13 0.34
CA GLY A 118 5.83 -5.57 0.37
C GLY A 118 7.03 -6.32 -0.18
N GLU A 119 6.73 -7.29 -1.05
CA GLU A 119 7.68 -8.15 -1.73
C GLU A 119 8.73 -7.37 -2.54
N SER A 120 8.36 -6.21 -3.10
CA SER A 120 9.28 -5.38 -3.91
C SER A 120 10.46 -4.86 -3.09
N ASP A 121 10.28 -4.69 -1.78
CA ASP A 121 11.32 -4.33 -0.81
C ASP A 121 11.79 -5.53 0.02
N GLN A 122 11.50 -6.74 -0.45
CA GLN A 122 11.82 -8.00 0.23
C GLN A 122 11.22 -8.10 1.64
N LEU A 123 10.09 -7.44 1.91
CA LEU A 123 9.38 -7.53 3.19
C LEU A 123 7.92 -7.96 2.90
N PRO A 124 7.69 -9.22 2.48
CA PRO A 124 6.38 -9.67 2.01
C PRO A 124 5.27 -9.40 3.02
N GLY A 125 4.22 -8.72 2.55
CA GLY A 125 3.07 -8.35 3.39
C GLY A 125 3.26 -7.11 4.27
N LEU A 126 4.40 -6.41 4.21
CA LEU A 126 4.61 -5.15 4.92
C LEU A 126 4.50 -3.96 3.96
N VAL A 127 3.64 -3.00 4.29
CA VAL A 127 3.64 -1.68 3.67
C VAL A 127 3.91 -0.64 4.75
N LEU A 128 4.85 0.26 4.52
CA LEU A 128 5.12 1.40 5.40
C LEU A 128 5.06 2.68 4.56
N ASP A 129 4.15 3.57 4.90
CA ASP A 129 4.06 4.91 4.32
C ASP A 129 4.59 5.94 5.33
N ARG A 130 5.41 6.88 4.86
CA ARG A 130 6.06 7.91 5.66
C ARG A 130 5.38 9.25 5.43
N TYR A 131 5.06 9.95 6.51
CA TYR A 131 4.44 11.27 6.57
C TYR A 131 5.26 12.16 7.52
N GLY A 132 6.40 12.63 7.05
CA GLY A 132 7.40 13.30 7.89
C GLY A 132 7.97 12.36 8.95
N ASP A 133 7.53 12.60 10.18
CA ASP A 133 7.94 11.87 11.39
C ASP A 133 6.88 10.83 11.86
N VAL A 134 5.81 10.69 11.08
CA VAL A 134 4.75 9.70 11.31
C VAL A 134 4.90 8.58 10.29
N ILE A 135 4.98 7.34 10.77
CA ILE A 135 4.95 6.13 9.93
C ILE A 135 3.59 5.45 10.09
N VAL A 136 2.95 5.17 8.97
CA VAL A 136 1.71 4.39 8.92
C VAL A 136 2.01 3.07 8.26
N GLY A 137 1.85 1.99 9.01
CA GLY A 137 2.12 0.64 8.56
C GLY A 137 0.86 -0.16 8.29
N GLN A 138 0.94 -1.05 7.31
CA GLN A 138 -0.03 -2.13 7.11
C GLN A 138 0.70 -3.46 7.01
N ILE A 139 0.19 -4.44 7.74
CA ILE A 139 0.60 -5.82 7.70
C ILE A 139 -0.54 -6.60 7.08
N ALA A 140 -0.25 -7.38 6.05
CA ALA A 140 -1.24 -8.15 5.31
C ALA A 140 -1.04 -9.67 5.42
N THR A 141 0.01 -10.15 6.09
CA THR A 141 0.36 -11.58 6.13
C THR A 141 0.60 -12.06 7.55
N ALA A 142 0.24 -13.30 7.85
CA ALA A 142 0.41 -13.87 9.18
C ALA A 142 1.88 -13.92 9.61
N GLY A 143 2.80 -14.14 8.65
CA GLY A 143 4.23 -14.13 8.89
C GLY A 143 4.77 -12.79 9.35
N MET A 144 4.36 -11.72 8.67
CA MET A 144 4.79 -10.38 9.04
C MET A 144 4.08 -9.90 10.33
N GLU A 145 2.86 -10.36 10.60
CA GLU A 145 2.18 -10.11 11.88
C GLU A 145 2.94 -10.75 13.05
N ALA A 146 3.43 -11.98 12.89
CA ALA A 146 4.26 -12.64 13.90
C ALA A 146 5.58 -11.89 14.17
N LEU A 147 6.05 -11.09 13.21
CA LEU A 147 7.25 -10.26 13.31
C LEU A 147 6.95 -8.80 13.67
N ARG A 148 5.70 -8.44 13.97
CA ARG A 148 5.27 -7.03 14.10
C ARG A 148 6.10 -6.22 15.10
N GLU A 149 6.41 -6.80 16.27
CA GLU A 149 7.19 -6.12 17.30
C GLU A 149 8.65 -5.93 16.87
N GLU A 150 9.25 -6.93 16.21
CA GLU A 150 10.60 -6.83 15.63
C GLU A 150 10.66 -5.79 14.50
N VAL A 151 9.61 -5.71 13.68
CA VAL A 151 9.48 -4.65 12.65
C VAL A 151 9.38 -3.28 13.31
N ALA A 152 8.56 -3.12 14.36
CA ALA A 152 8.44 -1.84 15.08
C ALA A 152 9.78 -1.42 15.69
N ALA A 153 10.52 -2.35 16.29
CA ALA A 153 11.86 -2.10 16.82
C ALA A 153 12.87 -1.74 15.72
N ALA A 154 12.83 -2.43 14.58
CA ALA A 154 13.69 -2.14 13.43
C ALA A 154 13.38 -0.78 12.79
N VAL A 155 12.10 -0.39 12.71
CA VAL A 155 11.67 0.94 12.24
C VAL A 155 12.26 2.04 13.14
N ARG A 156 12.23 1.86 14.47
CA ARG A 156 12.86 2.80 15.40
C ARG A 156 14.37 2.89 15.20
N ALA A 157 15.05 1.75 15.03
CA ALA A 157 16.49 1.72 14.86
C ALA A 157 16.94 2.41 13.56
N VAL A 158 16.21 2.21 12.46
CA VAL A 158 16.61 2.71 11.14
C VAL A 158 16.22 4.16 10.89
N LEU A 159 15.04 4.59 11.37
CA LEU A 159 14.48 5.89 11.03
C LEU A 159 14.21 6.79 12.24
N ALA A 160 14.06 6.20 13.43
CA ALA A 160 13.71 6.89 14.68
C ALA A 160 12.50 7.85 14.57
N PRO A 161 11.34 7.42 14.02
CA PRO A 161 10.18 8.29 13.90
C PRO A 161 9.51 8.55 15.25
N ALA A 162 8.82 9.68 15.40
CA ALA A 162 7.98 9.96 16.57
C ALA A 162 6.80 8.99 16.72
N VAL A 163 6.19 8.57 15.60
CA VAL A 163 4.97 7.75 15.60
C VAL A 163 5.11 6.57 14.65
N LEU A 164 4.65 5.41 15.09
CA LEU A 164 4.33 4.28 14.22
C LEU A 164 2.91 3.81 14.52
N TYR A 165 2.05 3.93 13.53
CA TYR A 165 0.65 3.54 13.59
C TYR A 165 0.38 2.36 12.66
N TRP A 166 -0.11 1.24 13.20
CA TRP A 166 -0.56 0.11 12.41
C TRP A 166 -2.00 0.32 11.99
N LYS A 167 -2.24 0.69 10.72
CA LYS A 167 -3.59 0.81 10.14
C LYS A 167 -4.00 -0.52 9.49
N ASN A 168 -4.08 -1.55 10.32
CA ASN A 168 -4.38 -2.93 9.93
C ASN A 168 -5.90 -3.17 9.84
N ASP A 169 -6.64 -2.26 9.20
CA ASP A 169 -8.12 -2.29 9.05
C ASP A 169 -8.57 -2.81 7.67
N SER A 170 -7.63 -3.13 6.79
CA SER A 170 -7.90 -3.61 5.43
C SER A 170 -8.58 -4.99 5.41
N ALA A 171 -9.58 -5.15 4.53
CA ALA A 171 -10.23 -6.43 4.25
C ALA A 171 -9.25 -7.51 3.73
N ALA A 172 -8.10 -7.11 3.16
CA ALA A 172 -7.08 -8.06 2.71
C ALA A 172 -6.57 -8.97 3.83
N ARG A 173 -6.66 -8.55 5.10
CA ARG A 173 -6.26 -9.35 6.28
C ARG A 173 -7.16 -10.57 6.51
N GLU A 174 -8.40 -10.54 6.02
CA GLU A 174 -9.31 -11.68 6.11
C GLU A 174 -8.81 -12.89 5.32
N LEU A 175 -8.08 -12.66 4.21
CA LEU A 175 -7.45 -13.72 3.41
C LEU A 175 -6.38 -14.49 4.19
N GLU A 176 -5.87 -13.89 5.27
CA GLU A 176 -4.84 -14.47 6.13
C GLU A 176 -5.38 -14.78 7.52
N HIS A 177 -6.70 -14.70 7.71
CA HIS A 177 -7.42 -14.94 8.97
C HIS A 177 -6.92 -14.05 10.11
N LEU A 178 -6.49 -12.82 9.78
CA LEU A 178 -6.00 -11.86 10.74
C LEU A 178 -7.11 -10.89 11.16
N PRO A 179 -7.13 -10.46 12.44
CA PRO A 179 -8.09 -9.46 12.89
C PRO A 179 -7.81 -8.11 12.23
N ARG A 180 -8.87 -7.33 12.02
CA ARG A 180 -8.81 -5.95 11.53
C ARG A 180 -8.77 -4.99 12.71
N VAL A 181 -7.57 -4.58 13.11
CA VAL A 181 -7.36 -3.75 14.30
C VAL A 181 -6.36 -2.67 13.96
N ALA A 182 -6.73 -1.41 14.14
CA ALA A 182 -5.78 -0.32 14.02
C ALA A 182 -5.28 0.09 15.41
N ALA A 183 -3.97 0.29 15.56
CA ALA A 183 -3.37 0.60 16.84
C ALA A 183 -2.03 1.33 16.69
N ALA A 184 -1.71 2.21 17.64
CA ALA A 184 -0.36 2.74 17.76
C ALA A 184 0.59 1.61 18.18
N ALA A 185 1.67 1.40 17.42
CA ALA A 185 2.82 0.67 17.96
C ALA A 185 3.50 1.54 19.03
N PHE A 186 3.59 2.83 18.75
CA PHE A 186 4.10 3.85 19.65
C PHE A 186 3.83 5.27 19.17
N GLY A 187 3.99 6.23 20.08
CA GLY A 187 3.77 7.64 19.83
C GLY A 187 2.29 8.02 19.89
N ALA A 188 2.02 9.32 19.88
CA ALA A 188 0.66 9.84 19.83
C ALA A 188 0.19 9.90 18.37
N VAL A 189 -0.84 9.12 18.02
CA VAL A 189 -1.37 9.09 16.65
C VAL A 189 -2.12 10.39 16.38
N PRO A 190 -1.70 11.19 15.38
CA PRO A 190 -2.40 12.42 15.05
C PRO A 190 -3.73 12.11 14.36
N ALA A 191 -4.71 13.00 14.50
CA ALA A 191 -6.00 12.87 13.80
C ALA A 191 -5.83 12.94 12.27
N ASN A 192 -4.92 13.83 11.82
CA ASN A 192 -4.63 14.09 10.43
C ASN A 192 -3.15 13.89 10.13
N ILE A 193 -2.86 13.49 8.90
CA ILE A 193 -1.51 13.48 8.33
C ILE A 193 -1.31 14.66 7.40
N GLU A 194 -0.05 15.06 7.34
CA GLU A 194 0.45 16.11 6.48
C GLU A 194 1.27 15.48 5.35
N VAL A 195 1.08 15.97 4.13
CA VAL A 195 1.74 15.47 2.93
C VAL A 195 2.27 16.63 2.11
N THR A 196 3.55 16.59 1.76
CA THR A 196 4.14 17.52 0.80
C THR A 196 4.48 16.80 -0.49
N GLU A 197 3.94 17.27 -1.62
CA GLU A 197 4.30 16.81 -2.96
C GLU A 197 4.77 17.99 -3.81
N GLY A 198 6.07 18.03 -4.11
CA GLY A 198 6.68 19.19 -4.76
C GLY A 198 6.54 20.43 -3.87
N ALA A 199 5.93 21.49 -4.40
CA ALA A 199 5.66 22.73 -3.68
C ALA A 199 4.26 22.75 -2.99
N LEU A 200 3.49 21.66 -3.11
CA LEU A 200 2.12 21.59 -2.62
C LEU A 200 2.06 20.90 -1.27
N SER A 201 1.17 21.36 -0.41
CA SER A 201 0.95 20.79 0.92
C SER A 201 -0.50 20.37 1.11
N PHE A 202 -0.72 19.17 1.63
CA PHE A 202 -2.03 18.58 1.82
C PHE A 202 -2.19 18.02 3.23
N THR A 203 -3.41 18.05 3.71
CA THR A 203 -3.87 17.37 4.92
C THR A 203 -4.85 16.29 4.53
N ALA A 204 -4.76 15.13 5.17
CA ALA A 204 -5.74 14.06 5.03
C ALA A 204 -6.05 13.42 6.40
N PRO A 205 -7.27 12.90 6.59
CA PRO A 205 -7.60 12.19 7.83
C PRO A 205 -6.81 10.89 7.92
N LEU A 206 -6.23 10.59 9.09
CA LEU A 206 -5.43 9.39 9.26
C LEU A 206 -6.29 8.17 9.60
N ALA A 207 -7.07 8.25 10.68
CA ALA A 207 -7.84 7.12 11.18
C ALA A 207 -9.01 6.75 10.25
N GLU A 208 -9.78 7.76 9.84
CA GLU A 208 -10.95 7.60 8.96
C GLU A 208 -10.59 7.63 7.46
N GLY A 209 -9.33 7.93 7.14
CA GLY A 209 -8.85 8.03 5.77
C GLY A 209 -8.79 6.69 5.03
N GLN A 210 -8.89 6.77 3.70
CA GLN A 210 -8.72 5.60 2.84
C GLN A 210 -7.26 5.14 2.80
N LYS A 211 -7.03 3.82 2.58
CA LYS A 211 -5.71 3.19 2.59
C LYS A 211 -4.94 3.50 3.88
N THR A 212 -3.76 4.14 3.78
CA THR A 212 -2.90 4.62 4.88
C THR A 212 -3.10 6.12 5.16
N GLY A 213 -4.12 6.74 4.54
CA GLY A 213 -4.44 8.16 4.60
C GLY A 213 -4.22 8.89 3.26
N TRP A 214 -3.24 8.47 2.46
CA TRP A 214 -2.86 9.13 1.20
C TRP A 214 -2.53 8.14 0.07
N PHE A 215 -2.74 8.58 -1.18
CA PHE A 215 -2.52 7.79 -2.39
C PHE A 215 -1.15 8.12 -3.03
N TYR A 216 -0.07 7.56 -2.47
CA TYR A 216 1.29 7.76 -3.01
C TYR A 216 1.50 7.15 -4.40
N ASP A 217 0.69 6.16 -4.79
CA ASP A 217 0.70 5.56 -6.13
C ASP A 217 0.35 6.57 -7.22
N GLN A 218 -0.44 7.60 -6.89
CA GLN A 218 -0.83 8.65 -7.82
C GLN A 218 0.13 9.85 -7.86
N SER A 219 1.16 9.92 -6.99
CA SER A 219 2.06 11.10 -6.90
C SER A 219 2.75 11.43 -8.22
N ALA A 220 3.27 10.40 -8.92
CA ALA A 220 3.91 10.59 -10.22
C ALA A 220 2.93 11.03 -11.31
N ASN A 221 1.68 10.57 -11.24
CA ASN A 221 0.64 10.97 -12.18
C ASN A 221 0.18 12.41 -11.91
N ARG A 222 0.06 12.82 -10.64
CA ARG A 222 -0.19 14.22 -10.25
C ARG A 222 0.93 15.14 -10.71
N ALA A 223 2.19 14.80 -10.49
CA ALA A 223 3.32 15.57 -11.01
C ALA A 223 3.29 15.67 -12.55
N ARG A 224 2.90 14.59 -13.22
CA ARG A 224 2.72 14.54 -14.67
C ARG A 224 1.55 15.40 -15.17
N LEU A 225 0.52 15.64 -14.35
CA LEU A 225 -0.69 16.39 -14.71
C LEU A 225 -0.36 17.78 -15.27
N ALA A 226 0.61 18.46 -14.68
CA ALA A 226 0.98 19.85 -15.01
C ALA A 226 1.14 20.10 -16.52
N ARG A 227 1.69 19.12 -17.27
CA ARG A 227 1.91 19.23 -18.72
C ARG A 227 0.62 19.24 -19.55
N TYR A 228 -0.50 18.81 -18.96
CA TYR A 228 -1.78 18.63 -19.60
C TYR A 228 -2.81 19.67 -19.18
N VAL A 229 -2.46 20.62 -18.31
CA VAL A 229 -3.38 21.66 -17.83
C VAL A 229 -3.32 22.85 -18.78
N PRO A 230 -4.39 23.15 -19.55
CA PRO A 230 -4.45 24.38 -20.32
C PRO A 230 -4.50 25.60 -19.40
N ALA A 231 -3.86 26.70 -19.80
CA ALA A 231 -3.97 27.97 -19.09
C ALA A 231 -5.43 28.43 -19.06
N GLY A 232 -5.93 28.79 -17.87
CA GLY A 232 -7.30 29.21 -17.66
C GLY A 232 -8.35 28.10 -17.67
N ALA A 233 -7.94 26.82 -17.68
CA ALA A 233 -8.85 25.69 -17.82
C ALA A 233 -9.92 25.59 -16.70
N ARG A 234 -11.10 25.08 -17.08
CA ARG A 234 -12.11 24.53 -16.17
C ARG A 234 -11.86 23.03 -16.01
N VAL A 235 -11.56 22.62 -14.78
CA VAL A 235 -11.22 21.24 -14.42
C VAL A 235 -12.37 20.59 -13.66
N LEU A 236 -12.63 19.33 -13.97
CA LEU A 236 -13.51 18.44 -13.20
C LEU A 236 -12.68 17.27 -12.65
N ASP A 237 -12.68 17.10 -11.33
CA ASP A 237 -12.00 16.05 -10.59
C ASP A 237 -13.04 15.12 -9.95
N VAL A 238 -13.17 13.91 -10.48
CA VAL A 238 -14.22 12.95 -10.09
C VAL A 238 -13.63 11.86 -9.22
N CYS A 239 -14.31 11.55 -8.10
CA CYS A 239 -13.77 10.78 -6.99
C CYS A 239 -12.55 11.49 -6.38
N SER A 240 -12.69 12.80 -6.20
CA SER A 240 -11.61 13.73 -5.88
C SER A 240 -10.91 13.47 -4.54
N TYR A 241 -11.53 12.72 -3.62
CA TYR A 241 -11.06 12.54 -2.26
C TYR A 241 -10.73 13.90 -1.61
N VAL A 242 -9.50 14.10 -1.14
CA VAL A 242 -9.04 15.36 -0.50
C VAL A 242 -8.55 16.41 -1.50
N GLY A 243 -8.95 16.31 -2.78
CA GLY A 243 -8.77 17.33 -3.81
C GLY A 243 -7.35 17.46 -4.38
N ALA A 244 -6.52 16.42 -4.24
CA ALA A 244 -5.10 16.49 -4.63
C ALA A 244 -4.92 16.81 -6.13
N TRP A 245 -5.76 16.24 -6.99
CA TRP A 245 -5.76 16.46 -8.43
C TRP A 245 -6.23 17.88 -8.80
N ALA A 246 -7.39 18.29 -8.29
CA ALA A 246 -7.94 19.63 -8.50
C ALA A 246 -6.97 20.75 -8.06
N VAL A 247 -6.40 20.65 -6.85
CA VAL A 247 -5.44 21.63 -6.33
C VAL A 247 -4.18 21.66 -7.18
N THR A 248 -3.67 20.50 -7.60
CA THR A 248 -2.52 20.43 -8.52
C THR A 248 -2.84 21.16 -9.82
N ALA A 249 -4.00 20.93 -10.42
CA ALA A 249 -4.38 21.60 -11.66
C ALA A 249 -4.48 23.13 -11.52
N LEU A 250 -5.08 23.62 -10.42
CA LEU A 250 -5.16 25.07 -10.12
C LEU A 250 -3.77 25.69 -10.00
N ARG A 251 -2.84 25.01 -9.32
CA ARG A 251 -1.47 25.48 -9.14
C ARG A 251 -0.63 25.44 -10.42
N HIS A 252 -1.12 24.77 -11.45
CA HIS A 252 -0.50 24.69 -12.78
C HIS A 252 -1.29 25.44 -13.87
N GLY A 253 -2.16 26.38 -13.49
CA GLY A 253 -2.72 27.36 -14.41
C GLY A 253 -4.21 27.18 -14.74
N ALA A 254 -4.90 26.18 -14.18
CA ALA A 254 -6.35 26.11 -14.28
C ALA A 254 -7.01 27.31 -13.57
N ALA A 255 -8.08 27.86 -14.14
CA ALA A 255 -8.83 28.96 -13.54
C ALA A 255 -9.82 28.48 -12.48
N ARG A 256 -10.39 27.29 -12.66
CA ARG A 256 -11.45 26.73 -11.80
C ARG A 256 -11.33 25.22 -11.75
N ALA A 257 -11.57 24.62 -10.58
CA ALA A 257 -11.65 23.17 -10.43
C ALA A 257 -12.88 22.79 -9.59
N HIS A 258 -13.57 21.73 -10.01
CA HIS A 258 -14.74 21.17 -9.35
C HIS A 258 -14.40 19.77 -8.86
N CYS A 259 -14.52 19.54 -7.56
CA CYS A 259 -14.32 18.27 -6.90
C CYS A 259 -15.67 17.57 -6.72
N VAL A 260 -15.79 16.35 -7.23
CA VAL A 260 -16.94 15.46 -7.01
C VAL A 260 -16.50 14.31 -6.13
N ASP A 261 -17.20 14.07 -5.03
CA ASP A 261 -16.99 12.91 -4.17
C ASP A 261 -18.29 12.55 -3.42
N ALA A 262 -18.46 11.29 -3.06
CA ALA A 262 -19.61 10.84 -2.26
C ALA A 262 -19.46 11.24 -0.77
N SER A 263 -18.21 11.42 -0.31
CA SER A 263 -17.87 11.75 1.07
C SER A 263 -17.83 13.26 1.30
N GLN A 264 -18.74 13.75 2.14
CA GLN A 264 -18.74 15.14 2.58
C GLN A 264 -17.43 15.52 3.28
N ALA A 265 -16.93 14.64 4.16
CA ALA A 265 -15.67 14.87 4.88
C ALA A 265 -14.48 15.00 3.92
N ALA A 266 -14.44 14.21 2.84
CA ALA A 266 -13.37 14.31 1.84
C ALA A 266 -13.40 15.67 1.12
N LEU A 267 -14.60 16.15 0.76
CA LEU A 267 -14.78 17.46 0.13
C LEU A 267 -14.39 18.62 1.05
N GLU A 268 -14.64 18.51 2.36
CA GLU A 268 -14.17 19.49 3.34
C GLU A 268 -12.64 19.56 3.38
N PHE A 269 -11.96 18.40 3.35
CA PHE A 269 -10.50 18.36 3.19
C PHE A 269 -10.04 18.92 1.83
N ALA A 270 -10.78 18.70 0.75
CA ALA A 270 -10.47 19.28 -0.55
C ALA A 270 -10.49 20.82 -0.51
N GLN A 271 -11.48 21.40 0.17
CA GLN A 271 -11.56 22.85 0.38
C GLN A 271 -10.42 23.35 1.27
N LEU A 272 -10.13 22.66 2.39
CA LEU A 272 -9.01 22.98 3.27
C LEU A 272 -7.68 22.98 2.51
N ASN A 273 -7.44 21.94 1.71
CA ASN A 273 -6.22 21.80 0.93
C ASN A 273 -6.12 22.85 -0.17
N ALA A 274 -7.23 23.20 -0.83
CA ALA A 274 -7.24 24.28 -1.80
C ALA A 274 -6.83 25.60 -1.15
N ALA A 275 -7.46 25.95 -0.02
CA ALA A 275 -7.18 27.18 0.72
C ALA A 275 -5.71 27.22 1.17
N ARG A 276 -5.18 26.11 1.69
CA ARG A 276 -3.79 25.98 2.12
C ARG A 276 -2.78 26.23 1.00
N ASN A 277 -3.13 25.89 -0.23
CA ASN A 277 -2.29 26.15 -1.41
C ASN A 277 -2.63 27.49 -2.08
N GLY A 278 -3.38 28.37 -1.42
CA GLY A 278 -3.74 29.70 -1.92
C GLY A 278 -4.70 29.65 -3.11
N THR A 279 -5.56 28.64 -3.17
CA THR A 279 -6.55 28.43 -4.24
C THR A 279 -7.94 28.14 -3.63
N ALA A 280 -8.95 27.97 -4.48
CA ALA A 280 -10.27 27.53 -4.05
C ALA A 280 -10.82 26.50 -5.04
N VAL A 281 -11.53 25.50 -4.52
CA VAL A 281 -12.24 24.49 -5.32
C VAL A 281 -13.74 24.61 -5.09
N GLN A 282 -14.50 24.31 -6.13
CA GLN A 282 -15.93 24.06 -6.00
C GLN A 282 -16.15 22.60 -5.65
N VAL A 283 -17.15 22.28 -4.84
CA VAL A 283 -17.42 20.91 -4.40
C VAL A 283 -18.84 20.51 -4.73
N LEU A 284 -19.01 19.25 -5.14
CA LEU A 284 -20.30 18.63 -5.39
C LEU A 284 -20.33 17.27 -4.72
N ARG A 285 -21.15 17.13 -3.68
CA ARG A 285 -21.37 15.84 -3.02
C ARG A 285 -22.38 15.02 -3.81
N ALA A 286 -21.91 13.98 -4.49
CA ALA A 286 -22.74 13.08 -5.26
C ALA A 286 -21.97 11.78 -5.59
N ASP A 287 -22.71 10.73 -5.96
CA ASP A 287 -22.09 9.60 -6.66
C ASP A 287 -21.50 10.07 -8.00
N ALA A 288 -20.40 9.44 -8.43
CA ALA A 288 -19.69 9.83 -9.64
C ALA A 288 -20.57 9.76 -10.90
N PHE A 289 -21.40 8.71 -11.05
CA PHE A 289 -22.26 8.56 -12.22
C PHE A 289 -23.41 9.56 -12.20
N GLU A 290 -24.02 9.77 -11.04
CA GLU A 290 -25.10 10.76 -10.86
C GLU A 290 -24.62 12.18 -11.16
N ALA A 291 -23.46 12.56 -10.62
CA ALA A 291 -22.86 13.86 -10.84
C ALA A 291 -22.57 14.10 -12.33
N LEU A 292 -21.92 13.13 -12.98
CA LEU A 292 -21.55 13.24 -14.39
C LEU A 292 -22.79 13.30 -15.30
N LYS A 293 -23.86 12.56 -14.97
CA LYS A 293 -25.16 12.65 -15.65
C LYS A 293 -25.79 14.03 -15.50
N SER A 294 -25.87 14.53 -14.28
CA SER A 294 -26.46 15.84 -14.00
C SER A 294 -25.70 16.96 -14.72
N LEU A 295 -24.36 16.96 -14.66
CA LEU A 295 -23.52 17.93 -15.36
C LEU A 295 -23.70 17.88 -16.89
N ALA A 296 -23.82 16.67 -17.45
CA ALA A 296 -24.07 16.50 -18.88
C ALA A 296 -25.46 17.03 -19.29
N GLU A 297 -26.50 16.74 -18.50
CA GLU A 297 -27.87 17.23 -18.72
C GLU A 297 -27.98 18.76 -18.61
N GLN A 298 -27.18 19.36 -17.72
CA GLN A 298 -27.05 20.82 -17.57
C GLN A 298 -26.22 21.47 -18.69
N GLY A 299 -25.62 20.70 -19.59
CA GLY A 299 -24.79 21.23 -20.66
C GLY A 299 -23.42 21.73 -20.20
N GLU A 300 -22.98 21.38 -18.98
CA GLU A 300 -21.67 21.77 -18.47
C GLU A 300 -20.54 21.18 -19.32
N ARG A 301 -19.44 21.93 -19.43
CA ARG A 301 -18.26 21.56 -20.24
C ARG A 301 -16.98 21.92 -19.50
N PHE A 302 -16.02 21.00 -19.58
CA PHE A 302 -14.72 21.12 -18.94
C PHE A 302 -13.60 20.94 -19.96
N ASP A 303 -12.48 21.61 -19.72
CA ASP A 303 -11.29 21.53 -20.57
C ASP A 303 -10.38 20.37 -20.14
N LEU A 304 -10.49 19.93 -18.88
CA LEU A 304 -9.81 18.76 -18.33
C LEU A 304 -10.73 18.01 -17.38
N VAL A 305 -10.86 16.70 -17.58
CA VAL A 305 -11.63 15.80 -16.71
C VAL A 305 -10.70 14.72 -16.17
N ILE A 306 -10.63 14.60 -14.84
CA ILE A 306 -9.82 13.64 -14.11
C ILE A 306 -10.76 12.60 -13.51
N LEU A 307 -10.43 11.32 -13.74
CA LEU A 307 -11.23 10.18 -13.34
C LEU A 307 -10.34 9.21 -12.60
N ASP A 308 -10.44 9.20 -11.27
CA ASP A 308 -9.69 8.29 -10.40
C ASP A 308 -10.62 7.44 -9.53
N PRO A 309 -11.51 6.63 -10.14
CA PRO A 309 -12.48 5.87 -9.39
C PRO A 309 -11.83 4.70 -8.63
N PRO A 310 -12.47 4.21 -7.55
CA PRO A 310 -12.05 2.98 -6.90
C PRO A 310 -12.14 1.79 -7.87
N ALA A 311 -11.40 0.71 -7.58
CA ALA A 311 -11.42 -0.49 -8.41
C ALA A 311 -12.84 -1.10 -8.48
N PHE A 312 -13.48 -0.96 -9.64
CA PHE A 312 -14.81 -1.53 -9.92
C PHE A 312 -14.77 -3.06 -10.04
N ILE A 313 -13.69 -3.61 -10.62
CA ILE A 313 -13.53 -5.05 -10.82
C ILE A 313 -12.78 -5.62 -9.62
N LYS A 314 -13.54 -6.09 -8.63
CA LYS A 314 -12.96 -6.81 -7.48
C LYS A 314 -12.66 -8.27 -7.82
N ARG A 315 -13.37 -8.86 -8.79
CA ARG A 315 -13.18 -10.24 -9.26
C ARG A 315 -13.34 -10.31 -10.79
N LYS A 316 -12.68 -11.28 -11.44
CA LYS A 316 -12.77 -11.49 -12.92
C LYS A 316 -14.20 -11.61 -13.46
N LYS A 317 -15.18 -11.97 -12.63
CA LYS A 317 -16.60 -12.07 -13.03
C LYS A 317 -17.32 -10.73 -13.11
N ASP A 318 -16.77 -9.66 -12.54
CA ASP A 318 -17.38 -8.32 -12.48
C ASP A 318 -17.01 -7.45 -13.73
N ILE A 319 -16.41 -8.06 -14.77
CA ILE A 319 -15.94 -7.41 -16.02
C ILE A 319 -17.06 -6.84 -16.92
N PRO A 320 -18.27 -7.45 -17.05
CA PRO A 320 -19.28 -6.96 -18.00
C PRO A 320 -19.80 -5.53 -17.72
N GLU A 321 -19.83 -5.10 -16.45
CA GLU A 321 -20.38 -3.79 -16.05
C GLU A 321 -19.55 -2.59 -16.52
N THR A 322 -18.27 -2.78 -16.91
CA THR A 322 -17.36 -1.66 -17.20
C THR A 322 -17.44 -1.07 -18.61
N ARG A 323 -18.21 -1.67 -19.54
CA ARG A 323 -18.34 -1.15 -20.93
C ARG A 323 -19.06 0.20 -21.01
N TYR A 324 -19.85 0.56 -20.00
CA TYR A 324 -20.60 1.84 -19.95
C TYR A 324 -19.72 3.05 -19.61
N LEU A 325 -18.60 2.85 -18.90
CA LEU A 325 -17.71 3.92 -18.45
C LEU A 325 -17.09 4.69 -19.63
N LYS A 326 -16.52 3.97 -20.61
CA LYS A 326 -15.81 4.60 -21.75
C LYS A 326 -16.71 5.48 -22.63
N ALA A 327 -17.96 5.09 -22.83
CA ALA A 327 -18.92 5.82 -23.68
C ALA A 327 -19.48 7.08 -23.00
N PHE A 328 -19.57 7.07 -21.66
CA PHE A 328 -20.06 8.21 -20.89
C PHE A 328 -19.04 9.36 -20.85
N PHE A 329 -17.75 9.03 -20.70
CA PHE A 329 -16.70 10.03 -20.52
C PHE A 329 -16.45 10.95 -21.73
N CYS A 330 -16.71 10.49 -22.96
CA CYS A 330 -16.53 11.34 -24.14
C CYS A 330 -17.54 12.50 -24.26
N ARG A 331 -18.67 12.48 -23.52
CA ARG A 331 -19.73 13.50 -23.67
C ARG A 331 -19.49 14.79 -22.88
N VAL A 332 -18.60 14.78 -21.89
CA VAL A 332 -18.40 15.90 -20.94
C VAL A 332 -17.16 16.74 -21.27
N THR A 333 -16.26 16.21 -22.09
CA THR A 333 -15.09 16.91 -22.62
C THR A 333 -15.47 17.76 -23.84
N ARG A 334 -14.93 18.98 -23.95
CA ARG A 334 -15.05 19.75 -25.20
C ARG A 334 -14.34 19.00 -26.34
N GLU A 335 -14.92 19.01 -27.53
CA GLU A 335 -14.20 18.60 -28.73
C GLU A 335 -13.00 19.55 -28.90
N VAL A 336 -11.80 18.98 -28.90
CA VAL A 336 -10.58 19.74 -29.15
C VAL A 336 -10.52 19.95 -30.66
N GLY A 337 -10.83 21.17 -31.10
CA GLY A 337 -10.71 21.60 -32.51
C GLY A 337 -9.28 21.87 -32.92
#